data_AF-A0A9X3X3A5-F1
#
_entry.id   AF-A0A9X3X3A5-F1
#
_cell.length_a   1.000
_cell.length_b   1.000
_cell.length_c   1.000
_cell.angle_alpha   90.00
_cell.angle_beta   90.00
_cell.angle_gamma   90.00
#
_symmetry.space_group_name_H-M   'P 1'
#
loop_
_entity.id
_entity.type
_entity.pdbx_description
1 polymer ?
#
loop_
_entity_poly.entity_id
_entity_poly.type
_entity_poly.pdbx_seq_one_letter_code
_entity_poly.pdbx_strand_id
1 'polypeptide(L)'
;MPADQTPHEVLAELAGHPRGDDLARLVHAIAFACADERRTSLPDGARDAASRLGLSAEDAETPFGNVLAALERSPNEPTGPATRALLSALLARGIALAPPEGVEAERRVVEALAWVAAHTPLDALSAIDAALGPKADGLWREAAALVRRADEGAAPLVGRAGALVVAAALGASSSPAARDDARTLAAEARDPVVRALLQDARSPGAAAAAGELVPPPRGPVALVLLAVTGLLFLMPIARLLGRFVLRYRCPAEMRVSPRSITVLAKTELLGRTVREREMVFPVEGLTRVAREVRYPRLAMYAGLFALAIGSYVGISLFVDGARAGSPDLLGMGALLVAVSIAIDFALTNLMPASRGRCRVVLVPQKGPTVALGRLDPTLADSALGRLLQGSSS
;
A
#
# COMPACT_ATOMS: atom_id res chain seq x y z
N MET A 1 -1.74 11.76 1.40
CA MET A 1 -1.91 11.65 2.86
C MET A 1 -0.61 11.16 3.47
N PRO A 2 -0.17 11.63 4.65
CA PRO A 2 0.82 10.89 5.43
C PRO A 2 0.33 9.45 5.61
N ALA A 3 1.24 8.48 5.55
CA ALA A 3 0.90 7.06 5.44
C ALA A 3 0.21 6.46 6.69
N ASP A 4 0.09 7.23 7.78
CA ASP A 4 -0.33 6.76 9.11
C ASP A 4 -1.80 7.11 9.46
N GLN A 5 -2.67 7.33 8.47
CA GLN A 5 -4.07 7.72 8.71
C GLN A 5 -5.05 7.00 7.79
N THR A 6 -4.95 5.67 7.75
CA THR A 6 -5.94 4.86 7.03
C THR A 6 -7.27 4.83 7.80
N PRO A 7 -8.43 4.72 7.11
CA PRO A 7 -9.72 4.58 7.80
C PRO A 7 -9.77 3.44 8.82
N HIS A 8 -9.03 2.36 8.58
CA HIS A 8 -8.93 1.22 9.51
C HIS A 8 -8.25 1.60 10.82
N GLU A 9 -7.16 2.36 10.78
CA GLU A 9 -6.44 2.79 11.98
C GLU A 9 -7.29 3.74 12.83
N VAL A 10 -7.97 4.70 12.17
CA VAL A 10 -8.87 5.63 12.86
C VAL A 10 -10.03 4.87 13.52
N LEU A 11 -10.65 3.92 12.81
CA LEU A 11 -11.75 3.12 13.38
C LEU A 11 -11.30 2.21 14.52
N ALA A 12 -10.09 1.64 14.44
CA ALA A 12 -9.51 0.82 15.49
C ALA A 12 -9.26 1.64 16.77
N GLU A 13 -8.71 2.85 16.63
CA GLU A 13 -8.52 3.77 17.75
C GLU A 13 -9.86 4.18 18.37
N LEU A 14 -10.84 4.54 17.54
CA LEU A 14 -12.19 4.90 17.98
C LEU A 14 -12.91 3.73 18.68
N ALA A 15 -12.55 2.48 18.38
CA ALA A 15 -13.10 1.31 19.07
C ALA A 15 -12.57 1.18 20.51
N GLY A 16 -11.38 1.68 20.79
CA GLY A 16 -10.83 1.77 22.15
C GLY A 16 -11.31 2.99 22.93
N HIS A 17 -11.91 3.98 22.27
CA HIS A 17 -12.32 5.23 22.89
C HIS A 17 -13.59 5.05 23.77
N PRO A 18 -13.59 5.46 25.06
CA PRO A 18 -14.71 5.22 25.99
C PRO A 18 -16.06 5.75 25.52
N ARG A 19 -16.06 6.90 24.83
CA ARG A 19 -17.27 7.54 24.27
C ARG A 19 -17.34 7.44 22.73
N GLY A 20 -16.56 6.55 22.11
CA GLY A 20 -16.43 6.47 20.65
C GLY A 20 -17.76 6.25 19.91
N ASP A 21 -18.66 5.45 20.47
CA ASP A 21 -19.97 5.18 19.87
C ASP A 21 -20.93 6.38 19.99
N ASP A 22 -20.89 7.12 21.09
CA ASP A 22 -21.69 8.33 21.28
C ASP A 22 -21.25 9.43 20.30
N LEU A 23 -19.93 9.59 20.12
CA LEU A 23 -19.36 10.50 19.12
C LEU A 23 -19.77 10.10 17.70
N ALA A 24 -19.77 8.80 17.38
CA ALA A 24 -20.20 8.32 16.07
C ALA A 24 -21.69 8.59 15.81
N ARG A 25 -22.55 8.39 16.82
CA ARG A 25 -23.98 8.74 16.76
C ARG A 25 -24.21 10.24 16.59
N LEU A 26 -23.43 11.07 17.28
CA LEU A 26 -23.47 12.52 17.16
C LEU A 26 -23.14 12.98 15.73
N VAL A 27 -21.99 12.53 15.20
CA VAL A 27 -21.56 12.87 13.83
C VAL A 27 -22.57 12.37 12.80
N HIS A 28 -23.10 11.15 12.97
CA HIS A 28 -24.14 10.61 12.12
C HIS A 28 -25.41 11.46 12.12
N ALA A 29 -25.93 11.80 13.30
CA ALA A 29 -27.15 12.62 13.43
C ALA A 29 -26.98 14.00 12.78
N ILE A 30 -25.83 14.65 12.99
CA ILE A 30 -25.54 15.97 12.42
C ILE A 30 -25.41 15.87 10.89
N ALA A 31 -24.66 14.91 10.37
CA ALA A 31 -24.46 14.75 8.94
C ALA A 31 -25.78 14.46 8.19
N PHE A 32 -26.64 13.61 8.76
CA PHE A 32 -27.94 13.31 8.17
C PHE A 32 -28.91 14.49 8.26
N ALA A 33 -28.90 15.25 9.37
CA ALA A 33 -29.66 16.50 9.45
C ALA A 33 -29.21 17.50 8.37
N CYS A 34 -27.90 17.65 8.15
CA CYS A 34 -27.37 18.45 7.04
C CYS A 34 -27.88 17.97 5.68
N ALA A 35 -27.93 16.65 5.45
CA ALA A 35 -28.40 16.06 4.21
C ALA A 35 -29.90 16.32 3.97
N ASP A 36 -30.71 16.13 5.00
CA ASP A 36 -32.16 16.33 4.95
C ASP A 36 -32.50 17.80 4.71
N GLU A 37 -31.80 18.72 5.38
CA GLU A 37 -32.01 20.17 5.27
C GLU A 37 -31.21 20.82 4.12
N ARG A 38 -30.37 20.04 3.44
CA ARG A 38 -29.47 20.48 2.34
C ARG A 38 -28.54 21.64 2.74
N ARG A 39 -27.99 21.61 3.96
CA ARG A 39 -27.07 22.64 4.50
C ARG A 39 -25.61 22.34 4.19
N THR A 40 -24.95 23.20 3.43
CA THR A 40 -23.53 23.04 3.04
C THR A 40 -22.55 23.25 4.18
N SER A 41 -23.02 23.81 5.31
CA SER A 41 -22.27 23.94 6.55
C SER A 41 -22.85 23.04 7.63
N LEU A 42 -21.98 22.55 8.51
CA LEU A 42 -22.41 21.85 9.71
C LEU A 42 -23.17 22.85 10.62
N PRO A 43 -24.27 22.43 11.26
CA PRO A 43 -25.12 23.32 12.04
C PRO A 43 -24.41 23.76 13.33
N ASP A 44 -24.66 25.02 13.72
CA ASP A 44 -24.22 25.59 15.01
C ASP A 44 -24.76 24.80 16.23
N GLY A 45 -25.77 23.94 16.02
CA GLY A 45 -26.37 23.08 17.04
C GLY A 45 -25.57 21.84 17.46
N ALA A 46 -24.31 21.70 17.02
CA ALA A 46 -23.47 20.56 17.40
C ALA A 46 -23.28 20.46 18.93
N ARG A 47 -23.11 21.59 19.62
CA ARG A 47 -23.01 21.64 21.10
C ARG A 47 -24.28 21.19 21.80
N ASP A 48 -25.44 21.64 21.30
CA ASP A 48 -26.72 21.26 21.87
C ASP A 48 -26.96 19.77 21.70
N ALA A 49 -26.66 19.22 20.51
CA ALA A 49 -26.74 17.78 20.26
C ALA A 49 -25.76 16.99 21.15
N ALA A 50 -24.53 17.47 21.34
CA ALA A 50 -23.54 16.87 22.23
C ALA A 50 -23.99 16.88 23.69
N SER A 51 -24.56 18.00 24.16
CA SER A 51 -25.06 18.14 25.54
C SER A 51 -26.20 17.16 25.86
N ARG A 52 -27.08 16.87 24.89
CA ARG A 52 -28.15 15.87 25.03
C ARG A 52 -27.61 14.44 25.18
N LEU A 53 -26.42 14.17 24.66
CA LEU A 53 -25.70 12.90 24.82
C LEU A 53 -24.78 12.91 26.04
N GLY A 54 -24.73 13.99 26.82
CA GLY A 54 -23.83 14.14 27.96
C GLY A 54 -22.36 14.05 27.54
N LEU A 55 -22.01 14.63 26.38
CA LEU A 55 -20.65 14.71 25.87
C LEU A 55 -20.04 16.08 26.20
N SER A 56 -18.90 16.06 26.87
CA SER A 56 -18.07 17.24 27.11
C SER A 56 -17.00 17.41 26.02
N ALA A 57 -16.28 18.53 26.04
CA ALA A 57 -15.13 18.73 25.17
C ALA A 57 -14.00 17.72 25.43
N GLU A 58 -13.81 17.30 26.68
CA GLU A 58 -12.80 16.29 27.06
C GLU A 58 -13.16 14.91 26.54
N ASP A 59 -14.45 14.54 26.56
CA ASP A 59 -14.95 13.29 25.98
C ASP A 59 -14.77 13.21 24.45
N ALA A 60 -14.52 14.35 23.80
CA ALA A 60 -14.37 14.45 22.36
C ALA A 60 -12.91 14.49 21.89
N GLU A 61 -11.94 14.43 22.81
CA GLU A 61 -10.52 14.41 22.46
C GLU A 61 -10.08 13.05 21.90
N THR A 62 -9.41 13.08 20.76
CA THR A 62 -8.81 11.89 20.14
C THR A 62 -7.39 12.20 19.68
N PRO A 63 -6.56 11.19 19.39
CA PRO A 63 -5.24 11.42 18.79
C PRO A 63 -5.29 12.17 17.44
N PHE A 64 -6.46 12.19 16.78
CA PHE A 64 -6.70 12.86 15.50
C PHE A 64 -7.33 14.26 15.66
N GLY A 65 -7.53 14.71 16.91
CA GLY A 65 -8.10 16.01 17.28
C GLY A 65 -9.45 15.89 17.99
N ASN A 66 -9.96 17.05 18.41
CA ASN A 66 -11.24 17.16 19.11
C ASN A 66 -12.44 17.13 18.13
N VAL A 67 -13.36 16.19 18.33
CA VAL A 67 -14.53 15.99 17.45
C VAL A 67 -15.50 17.17 17.50
N LEU A 68 -15.78 17.73 18.68
CA LEU A 68 -16.71 18.85 18.82
C LEU A 68 -16.15 20.13 18.19
N ALA A 69 -14.87 20.43 18.45
CA ALA A 69 -14.20 21.56 17.81
C ALA A 69 -14.16 21.42 16.28
N ALA A 70 -14.08 20.19 15.78
CA ALA A 70 -14.11 19.91 14.35
C ALA A 70 -15.50 20.11 13.72
N LEU A 71 -16.57 19.76 14.43
CA LEU A 71 -17.96 19.97 13.99
C LEU A 71 -18.38 21.44 14.03
N GLU A 72 -17.86 22.21 14.98
CA GLU A 72 -18.14 23.65 15.15
C GLU A 72 -17.35 24.54 14.19
N ARG A 73 -16.39 23.98 13.46
CA ARG A 73 -15.49 24.76 12.64
C ARG A 73 -16.26 25.41 11.48
N SER A 74 -15.98 26.69 11.24
CA SER A 74 -16.62 27.45 10.17
C SER A 74 -16.35 26.80 8.80
N PRO A 75 -17.34 26.79 7.88
CA PRO A 75 -17.17 26.22 6.52
C PRO A 75 -16.04 26.89 5.72
N ASN A 76 -15.62 28.09 6.10
CA ASN A 76 -14.54 28.83 5.43
C ASN A 76 -13.13 28.43 5.95
N GLU A 77 -13.03 27.70 7.05
CA GLU A 77 -11.74 27.26 7.57
C GLU A 77 -11.34 25.92 6.95
N PRO A 78 -10.11 25.82 6.40
CA PRO A 78 -9.65 24.59 5.79
C PRO A 78 -9.58 23.47 6.85
N THR A 79 -10.37 22.43 6.66
CA THR A 79 -10.33 21.26 7.54
C THR A 79 -9.12 20.39 7.19
N GLY A 80 -8.22 20.22 8.17
CA GLY A 80 -7.03 19.38 8.02
C GLY A 80 -7.36 17.93 7.62
N PRO A 81 -6.44 17.23 6.94
CA PRO A 81 -6.68 15.86 6.46
C PRO A 81 -6.99 14.88 7.59
N ALA A 82 -6.34 15.01 8.76
CA ALA A 82 -6.58 14.16 9.92
C ALA A 82 -8.00 14.32 10.47
N THR A 83 -8.46 15.56 10.60
CA THR A 83 -9.82 15.87 11.06
C THR A 83 -10.88 15.35 10.08
N ARG A 84 -10.65 15.46 8.76
CA ARG A 84 -11.54 14.87 7.77
C ARG A 84 -11.61 13.36 7.91
N ALA A 85 -10.47 12.69 8.04
CA ALA A 85 -10.42 11.24 8.24
C ALA A 85 -11.16 10.81 9.52
N LEU A 86 -10.99 11.56 10.63
CA LEU A 86 -11.70 11.34 11.89
C LEU A 86 -13.22 11.42 11.73
N LEU A 87 -13.72 12.52 11.16
CA LEU A 87 -15.17 12.72 11.02
C LEU A 87 -15.78 11.73 10.01
N SER A 88 -15.08 11.44 8.91
CA SER A 88 -15.47 10.40 7.95
C SER A 88 -15.59 9.02 8.59
N ALA A 89 -14.61 8.63 9.41
CA ALA A 89 -14.62 7.36 10.13
C ALA A 89 -15.74 7.29 11.18
N LEU A 90 -15.95 8.37 11.94
CA LEU A 90 -17.06 8.46 12.90
C LEU A 90 -18.43 8.36 12.21
N LEU A 91 -18.61 9.01 11.06
CA LEU A 91 -19.84 8.92 10.28
C LEU A 91 -20.06 7.48 9.78
N ALA A 92 -19.04 6.83 9.22
CA ALA A 92 -19.14 5.43 8.78
C ALA A 92 -19.42 4.48 9.95
N ARG A 93 -18.79 4.70 11.12
CA ARG A 93 -19.08 3.94 12.35
C ARG A 93 -20.51 4.17 12.82
N GLY A 94 -21.03 5.39 12.75
CA GLY A 94 -22.41 5.71 13.12
C GLY A 94 -23.42 4.91 12.31
N ILE A 95 -23.16 4.73 11.01
CA ILE A 95 -23.95 3.85 10.13
C ILE A 95 -23.79 2.39 10.57
N ALA A 96 -22.58 1.94 10.88
CA ALA A 96 -22.32 0.56 11.31
C ALA A 96 -22.99 0.19 12.66
N LEU A 97 -23.24 1.18 13.54
CA LEU A 97 -23.97 0.97 14.80
C LEU A 97 -25.46 0.70 14.60
N ALA A 98 -26.03 1.19 13.50
CA ALA A 98 -27.43 0.97 13.10
C ALA A 98 -27.48 0.73 11.59
N PRO A 99 -26.96 -0.43 11.11
CA PRO A 99 -26.82 -0.68 9.69
C PRO A 99 -28.20 -0.64 9.02
N PRO A 100 -28.34 0.04 7.87
CA PRO A 100 -29.61 0.07 7.17
C PRO A 100 -29.95 -1.33 6.65
N GLU A 101 -31.18 -1.78 6.90
CA GLU A 101 -31.67 -3.06 6.42
C GLU A 101 -32.74 -2.84 5.34
N GLY A 102 -32.49 -3.41 4.17
CA GLY A 102 -33.41 -3.37 3.04
C GLY A 102 -33.18 -2.20 2.09
N VAL A 103 -33.62 -2.40 0.85
CA VAL A 103 -33.32 -1.55 -0.32
C VAL A 103 -33.69 -0.09 -0.09
N GLU A 104 -34.84 0.21 0.52
CA GLU A 104 -35.28 1.60 0.75
C GLU A 104 -34.46 2.31 1.83
N ALA A 105 -34.05 1.60 2.88
CA ALA A 105 -33.21 2.15 3.93
C ALA A 105 -31.79 2.41 3.40
N GLU A 106 -31.22 1.43 2.71
CA GLU A 106 -29.91 1.52 2.06
C GLU A 106 -29.88 2.67 1.05
N ARG A 107 -30.91 2.80 0.21
CA ARG A 107 -31.04 3.91 -0.74
C ARG A 107 -31.02 5.27 -0.07
N ARG A 108 -31.80 5.47 0.98
CA ARG A 108 -31.86 6.75 1.71
C ARG A 108 -30.50 7.10 2.32
N VAL A 109 -29.81 6.12 2.90
CA VAL A 109 -28.46 6.30 3.44
C VAL A 109 -27.48 6.69 2.34
N VAL A 110 -27.45 5.97 1.21
CA VAL A 110 -26.56 6.26 0.08
C VAL A 110 -26.82 7.66 -0.48
N GLU A 111 -28.08 8.06 -0.65
CA GLU A 111 -28.43 9.40 -1.16
C GLU A 111 -27.99 10.51 -0.19
N ALA A 112 -28.16 10.31 1.12
CA ALA A 112 -27.66 11.23 2.13
C ALA A 112 -26.13 11.33 2.10
N LEU A 113 -25.42 10.21 2.06
CA LEU A 113 -23.95 10.17 2.00
C LEU A 113 -23.41 10.82 0.73
N ALA A 114 -24.02 10.55 -0.42
CA ALA A 114 -23.65 11.14 -1.70
C ALA A 114 -23.78 12.67 -1.65
N TRP A 115 -24.85 13.16 -1.01
CA TRP A 115 -25.05 14.59 -0.85
C TRP A 115 -24.04 15.20 0.13
N VAL A 116 -23.85 14.59 1.31
CA VAL A 116 -22.92 15.06 2.35
C VAL A 116 -21.50 15.13 1.80
N ALA A 117 -21.04 14.08 1.11
CA ALA A 117 -19.69 14.03 0.55
C ALA A 117 -19.47 15.00 -0.62
N ALA A 118 -20.53 15.37 -1.34
CA ALA A 118 -20.43 16.35 -2.42
C ALA A 118 -20.48 17.81 -1.93
N HIS A 119 -21.06 18.09 -0.75
CA HIS A 119 -21.37 19.46 -0.32
C HIS A 119 -20.76 19.86 1.04
N THR A 120 -20.08 18.94 1.72
CA THR A 120 -19.48 19.16 3.03
C THR A 120 -18.07 18.53 3.06
N PRO A 121 -17.23 18.81 4.06
CA PRO A 121 -15.92 18.17 4.18
C PRO A 121 -15.97 16.70 4.64
N LEU A 122 -17.17 16.15 4.91
CA LEU A 122 -17.38 14.80 5.41
C LEU A 122 -17.55 13.79 4.26
N ASP A 123 -16.75 12.73 4.24
CA ASP A 123 -16.91 11.65 3.27
C ASP A 123 -16.77 10.28 3.94
N ALA A 124 -17.90 9.70 4.34
CA ALA A 124 -17.92 8.37 4.93
C ALA A 124 -17.76 7.23 3.93
N LEU A 125 -17.98 7.46 2.63
CA LEU A 125 -17.93 6.40 1.62
C LEU A 125 -16.54 5.75 1.58
N SER A 126 -15.48 6.55 1.80
CA SER A 126 -14.09 6.08 1.94
C SER A 126 -13.83 5.13 3.12
N ALA A 127 -14.72 5.08 4.11
CA ALA A 127 -14.57 4.31 5.34
C ALA A 127 -15.64 3.22 5.53
N ILE A 128 -16.63 3.10 4.63
CA ILE A 128 -17.74 2.13 4.76
C ILE A 128 -17.26 0.68 4.79
N ASP A 129 -16.33 0.30 3.91
CA ASP A 129 -15.80 -1.06 3.87
C ASP A 129 -15.17 -1.45 5.21
N ALA A 130 -14.44 -0.51 5.81
CA ALA A 130 -13.75 -0.71 7.08
C ALA A 130 -14.74 -0.84 8.25
N ALA A 131 -15.82 -0.05 8.23
CA ALA A 131 -16.78 0.02 9.31
C ALA A 131 -17.83 -1.11 9.27
N LEU A 132 -18.33 -1.47 8.08
CA LEU A 132 -19.41 -2.45 7.91
C LEU A 132 -18.91 -3.83 7.46
N GLY A 133 -17.73 -3.92 6.84
CA GLY A 133 -17.22 -5.15 6.26
C GLY A 133 -18.22 -5.76 5.26
N PRO A 134 -18.55 -7.06 5.35
CA PRO A 134 -19.50 -7.71 4.45
C PRO A 134 -20.92 -7.12 4.46
N LYS A 135 -21.32 -6.43 5.54
CA LYS A 135 -22.65 -5.79 5.61
C LYS A 135 -22.77 -4.58 4.68
N ALA A 136 -21.67 -4.09 4.10
CA ALA A 136 -21.68 -2.98 3.15
C ALA A 136 -22.25 -3.35 1.77
N ASP A 137 -22.41 -4.64 1.45
CA ASP A 137 -22.76 -5.08 0.10
C ASP A 137 -24.10 -4.51 -0.40
N GLY A 138 -25.11 -4.39 0.48
CA GLY A 138 -26.40 -3.77 0.13
C GLY A 138 -26.26 -2.28 -0.22
N LEU A 139 -25.53 -1.54 0.63
CA LEU A 139 -25.21 -0.13 0.39
C LEU A 139 -24.46 0.07 -0.93
N TRP A 140 -23.50 -0.78 -1.27
CA TRP A 140 -22.76 -0.66 -2.53
C TRP A 140 -23.62 -0.95 -3.76
N ARG A 141 -24.56 -1.89 -3.69
CA ARG A 141 -25.54 -2.12 -4.76
C ARG A 141 -26.44 -0.92 -4.97
N GLU A 142 -26.94 -0.30 -3.90
CA GLU A 142 -27.75 0.92 -4.02
C GLU A 142 -26.92 2.13 -4.46
N ALA A 143 -25.64 2.21 -4.10
CA ALA A 143 -24.70 3.20 -4.63
C ALA A 143 -24.54 3.07 -6.15
N ALA A 144 -24.36 1.85 -6.64
CA ALA A 144 -24.31 1.57 -8.07
C ALA A 144 -25.63 1.92 -8.77
N ALA A 145 -26.78 1.56 -8.17
CA ALA A 145 -28.09 1.94 -8.69
C ALA A 145 -28.29 3.46 -8.73
N LEU A 146 -27.81 4.19 -7.72
CA LEU A 146 -27.87 5.65 -7.68
C LEU A 146 -27.06 6.27 -8.82
N VAL A 147 -25.83 5.81 -9.06
CA VAL A 147 -25.00 6.31 -10.17
C VAL A 147 -25.68 6.06 -11.50
N ARG A 148 -26.29 4.88 -11.70
CA ARG A 148 -27.06 4.56 -12.92
C ARG A 148 -28.24 5.52 -13.10
N ARG A 149 -29.06 5.73 -12.07
CA ARG A 149 -30.18 6.70 -12.11
C ARG A 149 -29.69 8.11 -12.41
N ALA A 150 -28.56 8.53 -11.84
CA ALA A 150 -28.01 9.86 -12.08
C ALA A 150 -27.48 10.04 -13.52
N ASP A 151 -26.83 9.01 -14.07
CA ASP A 151 -26.35 8.98 -15.47
C ASP A 151 -27.53 9.03 -16.48
N GLU A 152 -28.68 8.48 -16.09
CA GLU A 152 -29.94 8.56 -16.85
C GLU A 152 -30.71 9.88 -16.63
N GLY A 153 -30.25 10.75 -15.72
CA GLY A 153 -30.94 12.00 -15.36
C GLY A 153 -32.13 11.83 -14.41
N ALA A 154 -32.31 10.65 -13.82
CA ALA A 154 -33.42 10.28 -12.94
C ALA A 154 -33.15 10.50 -11.43
N ALA A 155 -32.01 11.12 -11.04
CA ALA A 155 -31.65 11.37 -9.65
C ALA A 155 -31.34 12.87 -9.37
N PRO A 156 -32.33 13.77 -9.49
CA PRO A 156 -32.10 15.22 -9.40
C PRO A 156 -31.63 15.68 -8.00
N LEU A 157 -31.99 14.96 -6.94
CA LEU A 157 -31.64 15.31 -5.55
C LEU A 157 -30.16 15.14 -5.23
N VAL A 158 -29.47 14.23 -5.91
CA VAL A 158 -28.02 14.00 -5.72
C VAL A 158 -27.22 14.83 -6.73
N GLY A 159 -27.77 14.95 -7.95
CA GLY A 159 -27.12 15.65 -9.04
C GLY A 159 -25.83 14.97 -9.50
N ARG A 160 -25.14 15.60 -10.45
CA ARG A 160 -23.92 15.05 -11.05
C ARG A 160 -22.77 14.95 -10.05
N ALA A 161 -22.60 15.94 -9.17
CA ALA A 161 -21.51 15.96 -8.20
C ALA A 161 -21.54 14.77 -7.25
N GLY A 162 -22.71 14.48 -6.65
CA GLY A 162 -22.86 13.31 -5.78
C GLY A 162 -22.68 11.99 -6.54
N ALA A 163 -23.15 11.89 -7.79
CA ALA A 163 -22.91 10.71 -8.61
C ALA A 163 -21.42 10.47 -8.90
N LEU A 164 -20.64 11.53 -9.16
CA LEU A 164 -19.19 11.42 -9.36
C LEU A 164 -18.46 10.97 -8.09
N VAL A 165 -18.85 11.51 -6.92
CA VAL A 165 -18.27 11.10 -5.63
C VAL A 165 -18.58 9.63 -5.34
N VAL A 166 -19.83 9.20 -5.55
CA VAL A 166 -20.22 7.79 -5.37
C VAL A 166 -19.52 6.87 -6.37
N ALA A 167 -19.36 7.28 -7.64
CA ALA A 167 -18.63 6.51 -8.63
C ALA A 167 -17.15 6.35 -8.27
N ALA A 168 -16.51 7.41 -7.75
CA ALA A 168 -15.14 7.34 -7.26
C ALA A 168 -15.03 6.37 -6.06
N ALA A 169 -15.97 6.44 -5.11
CA ALA A 169 -16.01 5.55 -3.95
C ALA A 169 -16.25 4.08 -4.34
N LEU A 170 -17.20 3.81 -5.25
CA LEU A 170 -17.49 2.47 -5.76
C LEU A 170 -16.26 1.83 -6.37
N GLY A 171 -15.54 2.57 -7.21
CA GLY A 171 -14.34 2.02 -7.82
C GLY A 171 -13.20 1.86 -6.82
N ALA A 172 -13.12 2.68 -5.76
CA ALA A 172 -12.07 2.59 -4.74
C ALA A 172 -12.34 1.49 -3.69
N SER A 173 -13.57 1.01 -3.59
CA SER A 173 -13.99 -0.01 -2.62
C SER A 173 -13.30 -1.36 -2.87
N SER A 174 -12.98 -2.02 -1.75
CA SER A 174 -12.45 -3.38 -1.66
C SER A 174 -13.55 -4.46 -1.65
N SER A 175 -14.81 -4.09 -1.40
CA SER A 175 -15.95 -5.03 -1.41
C SER A 175 -16.05 -5.74 -2.76
N PRO A 176 -16.27 -7.07 -2.80
CA PRO A 176 -16.56 -7.78 -4.04
C PRO A 176 -17.80 -7.23 -4.76
N ALA A 177 -18.87 -6.91 -4.03
CA ALA A 177 -20.11 -6.39 -4.61
C ALA A 177 -19.88 -5.05 -5.32
N ALA A 178 -19.18 -4.11 -4.65
CA ALA A 178 -18.83 -2.82 -5.24
C ALA A 178 -17.99 -2.98 -6.51
N ARG A 179 -17.03 -3.92 -6.52
CA ARG A 179 -16.18 -4.19 -7.69
C ARG A 179 -16.94 -4.80 -8.85
N ASP A 180 -17.91 -5.66 -8.59
CA ASP A 180 -18.74 -6.29 -9.62
C ASP A 180 -19.69 -5.26 -10.25
N ASP A 181 -20.30 -4.43 -9.42
CA ASP A 181 -21.20 -3.38 -9.88
C ASP A 181 -20.45 -2.25 -10.59
N ALA A 182 -19.32 -1.78 -10.05
CA ALA A 182 -18.44 -0.83 -10.73
C ALA A 182 -17.95 -1.40 -12.07
N ARG A 183 -17.79 -2.73 -12.17
CA ARG A 183 -17.43 -3.37 -13.43
C ARG A 183 -18.50 -3.23 -14.49
N THR A 184 -19.72 -3.54 -14.10
CA THR A 184 -20.92 -3.47 -14.94
C THR A 184 -21.21 -2.02 -15.33
N LEU A 185 -21.23 -1.09 -14.37
CA LEU A 185 -21.48 0.32 -14.63
C LEU A 185 -20.44 0.95 -15.55
N ALA A 186 -19.15 0.62 -15.43
CA ALA A 186 -18.15 1.20 -16.34
C ALA A 186 -18.36 0.80 -17.81
N ALA A 187 -19.04 -0.31 -18.09
CA ALA A 187 -19.40 -0.71 -19.45
C ALA A 187 -20.67 0.00 -19.95
N GLU A 188 -21.61 0.29 -19.04
CA GLU A 188 -22.93 0.85 -19.36
C GLU A 188 -22.98 2.39 -19.31
N ALA A 189 -22.15 3.02 -18.48
CA ALA A 189 -22.23 4.45 -18.16
C ALA A 189 -22.03 5.33 -19.40
N ARG A 190 -22.89 6.33 -19.56
CA ARG A 190 -22.90 7.31 -20.66
C ARG A 190 -21.94 8.46 -20.37
N ASP A 191 -21.87 8.95 -19.13
CA ASP A 191 -20.93 10.02 -18.74
C ASP A 191 -19.47 9.49 -18.78
N PRO A 192 -18.60 10.07 -19.62
CA PRO A 192 -17.21 9.64 -19.73
C PRO A 192 -16.41 9.83 -18.44
N VAL A 193 -16.78 10.79 -17.58
CA VAL A 193 -16.12 11.02 -16.29
C VAL A 193 -16.50 9.92 -15.29
N VAL A 194 -17.77 9.53 -15.23
CA VAL A 194 -18.21 8.39 -14.41
C VAL A 194 -17.48 7.12 -14.87
N ARG A 195 -17.45 6.88 -16.18
CA ARG A 195 -16.70 5.76 -16.76
C ARG A 195 -15.21 5.81 -16.38
N ALA A 196 -14.58 6.97 -16.49
CA ALA A 196 -13.18 7.15 -16.11
C ALA A 196 -12.97 6.88 -14.62
N LEU A 197 -13.79 7.40 -13.72
CA LEU A 197 -13.66 7.16 -12.28
C LEU A 197 -13.83 5.68 -11.92
N LEU A 198 -14.82 5.00 -12.52
CA LEU A 198 -15.05 3.57 -12.30
C LEU A 198 -13.96 2.68 -12.92
N GLN A 199 -13.20 3.19 -13.90
CA GLN A 199 -12.05 2.51 -14.51
C GLN A 199 -10.73 2.87 -13.81
N ASP A 200 -10.58 4.10 -13.35
CA ASP A 200 -9.35 4.64 -12.77
C ASP A 200 -9.25 4.32 -11.28
N ALA A 201 -10.39 4.06 -10.63
CA ALA A 201 -10.39 3.35 -9.37
C ALA A 201 -10.28 1.81 -9.55
N ARG A 202 -10.20 1.31 -10.81
CA ARG A 202 -9.46 0.08 -11.12
C ARG A 202 -7.95 0.31 -11.34
N SER A 203 -7.46 1.55 -11.26
CA SER A 203 -6.02 1.90 -11.20
C SER A 203 -5.41 1.95 -9.77
N PRO A 204 -5.91 1.21 -8.77
CA PRO A 204 -5.04 0.36 -7.95
C PRO A 204 -4.43 -0.78 -8.80
N GLY A 205 -4.84 -0.90 -10.07
CA GLY A 205 -4.40 -1.84 -11.09
C GLY A 205 -3.12 -1.48 -11.83
N ALA A 206 -2.47 -0.37 -11.48
CA ALA A 206 -1.03 -0.39 -11.52
C ALA A 206 -0.59 -1.39 -10.44
N ALA A 207 -0.18 -2.60 -10.82
CA ALA A 207 0.30 -3.58 -9.84
C ALA A 207 1.41 -2.91 -9.00
N ALA A 208 1.02 -2.45 -7.82
CA ALA A 208 1.81 -1.54 -7.01
C ALA A 208 2.77 -2.42 -6.22
N ALA A 209 3.96 -2.58 -6.75
CA ALA A 209 4.97 -3.37 -6.10
C ALA A 209 5.85 -2.42 -5.28
N ALA A 210 5.69 -2.47 -3.95
CA ALA A 210 6.52 -1.71 -3.02
C ALA A 210 7.89 -2.38 -2.86
N GLY A 211 8.94 -1.58 -2.92
CA GLY A 211 10.32 -2.03 -2.80
C GLY A 211 11.26 -0.90 -2.36
N GLU A 212 12.55 -1.09 -2.61
CA GLU A 212 13.57 -0.07 -2.41
C GLU A 212 14.30 0.19 -3.74
N LEU A 213 14.63 1.45 -4.03
CA LEU A 213 15.48 1.79 -5.17
C LEU A 213 16.91 1.28 -4.90
N VAL A 214 17.42 0.44 -5.80
CA VAL A 214 18.76 -0.16 -5.69
C VAL A 214 19.59 0.26 -6.91
N PRO A 215 20.90 0.56 -6.76
CA PRO A 215 21.78 0.88 -7.87
C PRO A 215 21.71 -0.21 -8.93
N PRO A 216 21.61 0.16 -10.22
CA PRO A 216 21.47 -0.77 -11.34
C PRO A 216 22.65 -1.76 -11.41
N PRO A 217 22.46 -2.94 -12.05
CA PRO A 217 23.58 -3.85 -12.27
C PRO A 217 24.69 -3.13 -13.05
N ARG A 218 25.93 -3.29 -12.59
CA ARG A 218 27.09 -2.69 -13.24
C ARG A 218 27.57 -3.60 -14.36
N GLY A 219 28.03 -3.01 -15.47
CA GLY A 219 28.65 -3.76 -16.56
C GLY A 219 29.95 -4.46 -16.12
N PRO A 220 30.39 -5.49 -16.86
CA PRO A 220 31.55 -6.31 -16.49
C PRO A 220 32.84 -5.50 -16.34
N VAL A 221 33.09 -4.54 -17.24
CA VAL A 221 34.27 -3.67 -17.20
C VAL A 221 34.30 -2.84 -15.92
N ALA A 222 33.17 -2.22 -15.54
CA ALA A 222 33.07 -1.44 -14.31
C ALA A 222 33.27 -2.32 -13.07
N LEU A 223 32.79 -3.57 -13.09
CA LEU A 223 33.04 -4.51 -12.00
C LEU A 223 34.52 -4.88 -11.88
N VAL A 224 35.22 -5.14 -12.98
CA VAL A 224 36.66 -5.43 -12.97
C VAL A 224 37.45 -4.24 -12.44
N LEU A 225 37.19 -3.03 -12.92
CA LEU A 225 37.86 -1.82 -12.44
C LEU A 225 37.60 -1.59 -10.94
N LEU A 226 36.35 -1.76 -10.48
CA LEU A 226 36.00 -1.62 -9.07
C LEU A 226 36.61 -2.73 -8.20
N ALA A 227 36.77 -3.94 -8.74
CA ALA A 227 37.41 -5.06 -8.04
C ALA A 227 38.91 -4.82 -7.89
N VAL A 228 39.59 -4.43 -8.98
CA VAL A 228 41.03 -4.13 -8.98
C VAL A 228 41.37 -2.96 -8.05
N THR A 229 40.52 -1.93 -8.01
CA THR A 229 40.69 -0.79 -7.10
C THR A 229 40.28 -1.07 -5.65
N GLY A 230 39.73 -2.26 -5.34
CA GLY A 230 39.21 -2.60 -4.02
C GLY A 230 37.91 -1.88 -3.62
N LEU A 231 37.45 -0.92 -4.42
CA LEU A 231 36.24 -0.12 -4.17
C LEU A 231 34.97 -0.98 -4.10
N LEU A 232 34.97 -2.14 -4.77
CA LEU A 232 33.85 -3.08 -4.75
C LEU A 232 33.52 -3.58 -3.32
N PHE A 233 34.50 -3.65 -2.42
CA PHE A 233 34.32 -4.04 -1.02
C PHE A 233 33.95 -2.86 -0.12
N LEU A 234 34.49 -1.67 -0.41
CA LEU A 234 34.21 -0.45 0.36
C LEU A 234 32.76 0.03 0.19
N MET A 235 32.20 -0.04 -1.02
CA MET A 235 30.86 0.50 -1.29
C MET A 235 29.73 -0.19 -0.49
N PRO A 236 29.65 -1.54 -0.39
CA PRO A 236 28.65 -2.21 0.44
C PRO A 236 28.79 -1.84 1.92
N ILE A 237 30.02 -1.74 2.44
CA ILE A 237 30.30 -1.37 3.83
C ILE A 237 29.83 0.05 4.10
N ALA A 238 30.20 1.02 3.26
CA ALA A 238 29.74 2.40 3.38
C ALA A 238 28.21 2.50 3.34
N ARG A 239 27.56 1.68 2.51
CA ARG A 239 26.11 1.64 2.42
C ARG A 239 25.44 0.99 3.63
N LEU A 240 26.05 -0.06 4.17
CA LEU A 240 25.60 -0.72 5.39
C LEU A 240 25.67 0.28 6.56
N LEU A 241 26.80 0.97 6.69
CA LEU A 241 27.00 2.05 7.66
C LEU A 241 25.97 3.17 7.47
N GLY A 242 25.75 3.66 6.25
CA GLY A 242 24.72 4.67 5.98
C GLY A 242 23.31 4.21 6.36
N ARG A 243 23.00 2.92 6.17
CA ARG A 243 21.71 2.34 6.57
C ARG A 243 21.54 2.23 8.09
N PHE A 244 22.60 1.90 8.82
CA PHE A 244 22.54 1.76 10.28
C PHE A 244 22.65 3.09 11.01
N VAL A 245 23.62 3.93 10.63
CA VAL A 245 23.94 5.19 11.30
C VAL A 245 22.93 6.28 10.92
N LEU A 246 22.63 6.42 9.63
CA LEU A 246 21.79 7.53 9.14
C LEU A 246 20.34 7.12 8.83
N ARG A 247 19.99 5.85 9.06
CA ARG A 247 18.72 5.25 8.61
C ARG A 247 18.40 5.57 7.15
N TYR A 248 19.43 5.65 6.31
CA TYR A 248 19.27 6.00 4.90
C TYR A 248 18.47 4.92 4.18
N ARG A 249 17.28 5.27 3.68
CA ARG A 249 16.40 4.38 2.92
C ARG A 249 15.92 5.09 1.68
N CYS A 250 15.71 4.33 0.61
CA CYS A 250 15.08 4.83 -0.61
C CYS A 250 13.85 3.97 -0.93
N PRO A 251 12.76 4.05 -0.16
CA PRO A 251 11.53 3.35 -0.53
C PRO A 251 11.08 3.78 -1.93
N ALA A 252 10.65 2.81 -2.71
CA ALA A 252 10.17 3.04 -4.05
C ALA A 252 8.94 2.18 -4.32
N GLU A 253 7.95 2.78 -4.97
CA GLU A 253 6.72 2.13 -5.40
C GLU A 253 6.73 2.07 -6.93
N MET A 254 6.54 0.87 -7.48
CA MET A 254 6.39 0.67 -8.91
C MET A 254 4.93 0.49 -9.24
N ARG A 255 4.42 1.34 -10.11
CA ARG A 255 3.05 1.31 -10.63
C ARG A 255 3.09 0.94 -12.10
N VAL A 256 2.44 -0.18 -12.46
CA VAL A 256 2.48 -0.74 -13.81
C VAL A 256 1.16 -0.56 -14.55
N SER A 257 1.08 0.45 -15.41
CA SER A 257 -0.06 0.70 -16.28
C SER A 257 0.13 0.02 -17.64
N PRO A 258 -0.94 -0.16 -18.45
CA PRO A 258 -0.83 -0.81 -19.77
C PRO A 258 0.13 -0.11 -20.74
N ARG A 259 0.29 1.22 -20.62
CA ARG A 259 1.12 2.04 -21.52
C ARG A 259 2.40 2.57 -20.90
N SER A 260 2.53 2.52 -19.57
CA SER A 260 3.68 3.08 -18.87
C SER A 260 3.94 2.40 -17.52
N ILE A 261 5.19 2.44 -17.08
CA ILE A 261 5.60 2.06 -15.73
C ILE A 261 6.01 3.33 -15.00
N THR A 262 5.31 3.67 -13.92
CA THR A 262 5.65 4.79 -13.06
C THR A 262 6.40 4.28 -11.84
N VAL A 263 7.55 4.90 -11.52
CA VAL A 263 8.34 4.60 -10.32
C VAL A 263 8.39 5.85 -9.46
N LEU A 264 7.76 5.76 -8.29
CA LEU A 264 7.78 6.79 -7.26
C LEU A 264 8.87 6.41 -6.26
N ALA A 265 9.94 7.19 -6.17
CA ALA A 265 11.05 6.95 -5.25
C ALA A 265 11.17 8.10 -4.25
N LYS A 266 11.19 7.77 -2.96
CA LYS A 266 11.43 8.70 -1.87
C LYS A 266 12.77 8.38 -1.24
N THR A 267 13.61 9.38 -1.03
CA THR A 267 14.87 9.26 -0.29
C THR A 267 14.63 9.76 1.11
N GLU A 268 14.80 8.88 2.08
CA GLU A 268 14.62 9.12 3.50
C GLU A 268 15.97 9.12 4.21
N LEU A 269 16.17 10.11 5.07
CA LEU A 269 17.31 10.23 5.96
C LEU A 269 16.76 10.51 7.37
N LEU A 270 17.14 9.68 8.34
CA LEU A 270 16.63 9.79 9.73
C LEU A 270 15.09 9.78 9.80
N GLY A 271 14.42 9.05 8.91
CA GLY A 271 12.95 8.96 8.85
C GLY A 271 12.25 10.18 8.23
N ARG A 272 13.01 11.16 7.72
CA ARG A 272 12.45 12.32 6.99
C ARG A 272 12.72 12.20 5.51
N THR A 273 11.74 12.58 4.69
CA THR A 273 11.86 12.61 3.23
C THR A 273 12.75 13.79 2.80
N VAL A 274 13.95 13.48 2.32
CA VAL A 274 14.91 14.46 1.80
C VAL A 274 14.64 14.78 0.33
N ARG A 275 14.18 13.78 -0.44
CA ARG A 275 13.98 13.93 -1.87
C ARG A 275 12.91 12.99 -2.38
N GLU A 276 11.99 13.50 -3.17
CA GLU A 276 11.01 12.70 -3.91
C GLU A 276 11.31 12.79 -5.42
N ARG A 277 11.12 11.68 -6.13
CA ARG A 277 11.29 11.59 -7.57
C ARG A 277 10.21 10.67 -8.15
N GLU A 278 9.49 11.19 -9.12
CA GLU A 278 8.60 10.40 -9.96
C GLU A 278 9.26 10.19 -11.33
N MET A 279 9.32 8.94 -11.78
CA MET A 279 9.88 8.57 -13.07
C MET A 279 8.85 7.77 -13.85
N VAL A 280 8.44 8.29 -15.01
CA VAL A 280 7.49 7.61 -15.89
C VAL A 280 8.25 7.01 -17.07
N PHE A 281 8.13 5.70 -17.26
CA PHE A 281 8.75 4.96 -18.35
C PHE A 281 7.64 4.49 -19.31
N PRO A 282 7.52 5.08 -20.51
CA PRO A 282 6.60 4.54 -21.51
C PRO A 282 7.06 3.16 -21.94
N VAL A 283 6.12 2.22 -22.13
CA VAL A 283 6.45 0.82 -22.47
C VAL A 283 7.19 0.75 -23.81
N GLU A 284 6.80 1.57 -24.78
CA GLU A 284 7.49 1.72 -26.07
C GLU A 284 8.95 2.18 -25.94
N GLY A 285 9.27 2.89 -24.86
CA GLY A 285 10.61 3.37 -24.57
C GLY A 285 11.46 2.42 -23.72
N LEU A 286 10.96 1.22 -23.39
CA LEU A 286 11.69 0.23 -22.59
C LEU A 286 12.36 -0.81 -23.49
N THR A 287 13.69 -0.83 -23.47
CA THR A 287 14.48 -1.85 -24.19
C THR A 287 14.39 -3.21 -23.51
N ARG A 288 14.35 -3.20 -22.17
CA ARG A 288 14.33 -4.44 -21.38
C ARG A 288 13.68 -4.21 -20.03
N VAL A 289 12.78 -5.12 -19.67
CA VAL A 289 12.24 -5.26 -18.32
C VAL A 289 12.49 -6.69 -17.88
N ALA A 290 13.22 -6.87 -16.78
CA ALA A 290 13.56 -8.21 -16.31
C ALA A 290 13.51 -8.31 -14.79
N ARG A 291 12.94 -9.42 -14.31
CA ARG A 291 13.11 -9.84 -12.92
C ARG A 291 14.46 -10.53 -12.77
N GLU A 292 15.34 -9.93 -11.98
CA GLU A 292 16.59 -10.54 -11.55
C GLU A 292 16.41 -11.15 -10.16
N VAL A 293 16.72 -12.44 -10.03
CA VAL A 293 16.92 -13.05 -8.71
C VAL A 293 18.30 -12.65 -8.23
N ARG A 294 18.39 -11.98 -7.09
CA ARG A 294 19.67 -11.47 -6.59
C ARG A 294 20.54 -12.64 -6.16
N TYR A 295 21.70 -12.79 -6.81
CA TYR A 295 22.72 -13.81 -6.53
C TYR A 295 22.24 -15.27 -6.60
N PRO A 296 21.79 -15.76 -7.76
CA PRO A 296 21.32 -17.14 -7.87
C PRO A 296 22.41 -18.16 -7.52
N ARG A 297 23.69 -17.77 -7.63
CA ARG A 297 24.87 -18.61 -7.39
C ARG A 297 25.64 -18.29 -6.11
N LEU A 298 25.22 -17.32 -5.29
CA LEU A 298 26.03 -16.96 -4.09
C LEU A 298 25.97 -18.03 -3.01
N ALA A 299 24.84 -18.73 -2.89
CA ALA A 299 24.76 -19.91 -2.03
C ALA A 299 25.75 -21.00 -2.49
N MET A 300 25.82 -21.25 -3.80
CA MET A 300 26.78 -22.18 -4.41
C MET A 300 28.23 -21.74 -4.18
N TYR A 301 28.56 -20.46 -4.34
CA TYR A 301 29.93 -19.97 -4.08
C TYR A 301 30.28 -19.98 -2.59
N ALA A 302 29.34 -19.66 -1.71
CA ALA A 302 29.54 -19.74 -0.26
C ALA A 302 29.76 -21.18 0.19
N GLY A 303 28.98 -22.11 -0.37
CA GLY A 303 29.17 -23.53 -0.15
C GLY A 303 30.51 -24.04 -0.67
N LEU A 304 30.89 -23.71 -1.91
CA LEU A 304 32.20 -24.06 -2.48
C LEU A 304 33.36 -23.52 -1.64
N PHE A 305 33.23 -22.30 -1.13
CA PHE A 305 34.24 -21.69 -0.26
C PHE A 305 34.32 -22.38 1.12
N ALA A 306 33.17 -22.69 1.73
CA ALA A 306 33.11 -23.45 2.98
C ALA A 306 33.68 -24.87 2.82
N LEU A 307 33.43 -25.50 1.68
CA LEU A 307 33.99 -26.79 1.30
C LEU A 307 35.51 -26.70 1.10
N ALA A 308 36.00 -25.68 0.39
CA ALA A 308 37.43 -25.50 0.16
C ALA A 308 38.21 -25.28 1.48
N ILE A 309 37.73 -24.39 2.35
CA ILE A 309 38.35 -24.14 3.66
C ILE A 309 38.28 -25.38 4.53
N GLY A 310 37.11 -26.00 4.64
CA GLY A 310 36.93 -27.19 5.48
C GLY A 310 37.75 -28.38 5.02
N SER A 311 37.86 -28.59 3.71
CA SER A 311 38.71 -29.64 3.14
C SER A 311 40.18 -29.35 3.41
N TYR A 312 40.64 -28.12 3.25
CA TYR A 312 42.03 -27.75 3.53
C TYR A 312 42.40 -27.99 5.00
N VAL A 313 41.60 -27.43 5.94
CA VAL A 313 41.86 -27.55 7.39
C VAL A 313 41.61 -28.97 7.89
N GLY A 314 40.57 -29.63 7.41
CA GLY A 314 40.22 -30.99 7.81
C GLY A 314 41.25 -32.01 7.36
N ILE A 315 41.73 -31.93 6.11
CA ILE A 315 42.79 -32.82 5.59
C ILE A 315 44.11 -32.56 6.32
N SER A 316 44.49 -31.30 6.60
CA SER A 316 45.72 -31.01 7.34
C SER A 316 45.70 -31.64 8.75
N LEU A 317 44.60 -31.48 9.48
CA LEU A 317 44.44 -32.08 10.82
C LEU A 317 44.40 -33.62 10.78
N PHE A 318 43.78 -34.18 9.75
CA PHE A 318 43.73 -35.63 9.57
C PHE A 318 45.14 -36.21 9.30
N VAL A 319 45.92 -35.58 8.42
CA VAL A 319 47.30 -36.00 8.11
C VAL A 319 48.19 -35.84 9.34
N ASP A 320 48.06 -34.75 10.08
CA ASP A 320 48.83 -34.53 11.31
C ASP A 320 48.45 -35.55 12.40
N GLY A 321 47.16 -35.88 12.53
CA GLY A 321 46.68 -36.93 13.42
C GLY A 321 47.22 -38.32 13.05
N ALA A 322 47.24 -38.66 11.75
CA ALA A 322 47.83 -39.90 11.27
C ALA A 322 49.32 -39.99 11.58
N ARG A 323 50.07 -38.89 11.38
CA ARG A 323 51.50 -38.81 11.68
C ARG A 323 51.80 -38.90 13.18
N ALA A 324 50.94 -38.29 14.01
CA ALA A 324 51.10 -38.27 15.46
C ALA A 324 50.52 -39.52 16.15
N GLY A 325 49.82 -40.40 15.43
CA GLY A 325 49.10 -41.54 16.02
C GLY A 325 47.95 -41.13 16.96
N SER A 326 47.39 -39.93 16.78
CA SER A 326 46.33 -39.39 17.64
C SER A 326 44.95 -39.64 17.03
N PRO A 327 44.11 -40.49 17.65
CA PRO A 327 42.75 -40.76 17.15
C PRO A 327 41.85 -39.53 17.22
N ASP A 328 42.08 -38.62 18.19
CA ASP A 328 41.27 -37.42 18.36
C ASP A 328 41.47 -36.43 17.22
N LEU A 329 42.70 -36.23 16.76
CA LEU A 329 43.01 -35.38 15.60
C LEU A 329 42.46 -35.95 14.30
N LEU A 330 42.53 -37.28 14.13
CA LEU A 330 41.90 -37.98 13.00
C LEU A 330 40.38 -37.77 12.98
N GLY A 331 39.73 -37.97 14.12
CA GLY A 331 38.28 -37.78 14.27
C GLY A 331 37.86 -36.35 13.98
N MET A 332 38.59 -35.36 14.52
CA MET A 332 38.29 -33.95 14.32
C MET A 332 38.51 -33.49 12.87
N GLY A 333 39.56 -33.98 12.20
CA GLY A 333 39.78 -33.73 10.77
C GLY A 333 38.67 -34.28 9.89
N ALA A 334 38.25 -35.53 10.12
CA ALA A 334 37.14 -36.15 9.40
C ALA A 334 35.80 -35.44 9.64
N LEU A 335 35.54 -35.02 10.89
CA LEU A 335 34.34 -34.28 11.26
C LEU A 335 34.27 -32.91 10.55
N LEU A 336 35.38 -32.16 10.49
CA LEU A 336 35.45 -30.87 9.80
C LEU A 336 35.12 -30.99 8.31
N VAL A 337 35.64 -32.02 7.64
CA VAL A 337 35.31 -32.30 6.23
C VAL A 337 33.82 -32.60 6.08
N ALA A 338 33.27 -33.49 6.92
CA ALA A 338 31.86 -33.86 6.87
C ALA A 338 30.92 -32.66 7.13
N VAL A 339 31.25 -31.80 8.10
CA VAL A 339 30.49 -30.58 8.41
C VAL A 339 30.53 -29.60 7.24
N SER A 340 31.69 -29.40 6.61
CA SER A 340 31.78 -28.49 5.45
C SER A 340 30.99 -28.98 4.24
N ILE A 341 30.97 -30.30 3.99
CA ILE A 341 30.09 -30.90 2.95
C ILE A 341 28.62 -30.68 3.30
N ALA A 342 28.23 -30.88 4.56
CA ALA A 342 26.86 -30.67 5.01
C ALA A 342 26.43 -29.20 4.90
N ILE A 343 27.32 -28.26 5.22
CA ILE A 343 27.08 -26.81 5.07
C ILE A 343 26.95 -26.44 3.59
N ASP A 344 27.85 -26.90 2.72
CA ASP A 344 27.75 -26.67 1.27
C ASP A 344 26.43 -27.19 0.69
N PHE A 345 26.06 -28.42 1.06
CA PHE A 345 24.79 -29.03 0.65
C PHE A 345 23.57 -28.25 1.17
N ALA A 346 23.59 -27.84 2.45
CA ALA A 346 22.51 -27.06 3.06
C ALA A 346 22.37 -25.69 2.39
N LEU A 347 23.48 -24.98 2.15
CA LEU A 347 23.46 -23.69 1.47
C LEU A 347 22.93 -23.84 0.04
N THR A 348 23.37 -24.86 -0.70
CA THR A 348 22.98 -25.06 -2.10
C THR A 348 21.52 -25.49 -2.26
N ASN A 349 21.00 -26.33 -1.36
CA ASN A 349 19.65 -26.91 -1.50
C ASN A 349 18.57 -26.22 -0.68
N LEU A 350 18.88 -25.66 0.50
CA LEU A 350 17.87 -25.09 1.41
C LEU A 350 17.74 -23.57 1.29
N MET A 351 18.82 -22.83 0.97
CA MET A 351 18.71 -21.37 0.79
C MET A 351 17.90 -20.88 -0.43
N PRO A 352 17.73 -21.64 -1.55
CA PRO A 352 16.82 -21.23 -2.63
C PRO A 352 15.37 -21.00 -2.15
N ALA A 353 14.97 -21.60 -1.03
CA ALA A 353 13.61 -21.53 -0.48
C ALA A 353 13.31 -20.23 0.30
N SER A 354 14.31 -19.43 0.68
CA SER A 354 14.10 -18.14 1.39
C SER A 354 13.84 -16.93 0.47
N ARG A 355 13.55 -17.18 -0.82
CA ARG A 355 13.35 -16.18 -1.88
C ARG A 355 11.98 -15.47 -1.78
N GLY A 356 11.74 -14.76 -0.68
CA GLY A 356 10.58 -13.86 -0.58
C GLY A 356 10.75 -12.52 -1.30
N ARG A 357 11.94 -12.23 -1.86
CA ARG A 357 12.27 -10.90 -2.41
C ARG A 357 13.01 -10.99 -3.73
N CYS A 358 12.49 -10.32 -4.76
CA CYS A 358 13.13 -10.20 -6.06
C CYS A 358 13.61 -8.77 -6.34
N ARG A 359 14.29 -8.64 -7.48
CA ARG A 359 14.68 -7.35 -8.06
C ARG A 359 14.07 -7.24 -9.44
N VAL A 360 13.52 -6.08 -9.79
CA VAL A 360 13.08 -5.75 -11.15
C VAL A 360 14.00 -4.66 -11.70
N VAL A 361 14.50 -4.85 -12.91
CA VAL A 361 15.37 -3.91 -13.60
C VAL A 361 14.63 -3.37 -14.83
N LEU A 362 14.56 -2.05 -14.92
CA LEU A 362 13.95 -1.28 -16.00
C LEU A 362 15.08 -0.62 -16.80
N VAL A 363 15.25 -1.05 -18.05
CA VAL A 363 16.25 -0.49 -18.97
C VAL A 363 15.52 0.30 -20.05
N PRO A 364 15.43 1.64 -19.92
CA PRO A 364 14.87 2.47 -20.98
C PRO A 364 15.85 2.57 -22.17
N GLN A 365 15.31 2.88 -23.34
CA GLN A 365 16.08 3.15 -24.55
C GLN A 365 16.90 4.43 -24.41
N LYS A 366 16.35 5.44 -23.71
CA LYS A 366 17.02 6.70 -23.38
C LYS A 366 16.93 6.94 -21.88
N GLY A 367 18.07 7.25 -21.26
CA GLY A 367 18.16 7.62 -19.85
C GLY A 367 18.75 6.52 -18.94
N PRO A 368 18.74 6.75 -17.62
CA PRO A 368 19.39 5.87 -16.67
C PRO A 368 18.59 4.58 -16.44
N THR A 369 19.29 3.46 -16.33
CA THR A 369 18.71 2.20 -15.86
C THR A 369 18.25 2.33 -14.41
N VAL A 370 17.02 1.92 -14.13
CA VAL A 370 16.44 1.91 -12.80
C VAL A 370 16.28 0.48 -12.32
N ALA A 371 16.59 0.23 -11.05
CA ALA A 371 16.38 -1.08 -10.45
C ALA A 371 15.68 -0.96 -9.09
N LEU A 372 14.66 -1.79 -8.93
CA LEU A 372 13.84 -1.89 -7.73
C LEU A 372 14.13 -3.23 -7.09
N GLY A 373 14.57 -3.21 -5.83
CA GLY A 373 14.85 -4.41 -5.07
C GLY A 373 13.82 -4.61 -3.97
N ARG A 374 13.83 -5.82 -3.38
CA ARG A 374 12.95 -6.20 -2.25
C ARG A 374 11.47 -6.21 -2.59
N LEU A 375 11.15 -6.40 -3.86
CA LEU A 375 9.78 -6.59 -4.32
C LEU A 375 9.32 -8.01 -4.00
N ASP A 376 8.04 -8.20 -3.72
CA ASP A 376 7.44 -9.54 -3.67
C ASP A 376 7.48 -10.16 -5.07
N PRO A 377 8.04 -11.38 -5.24
CA PRO A 377 8.12 -12.05 -6.53
C PRO A 377 6.76 -12.26 -7.20
N THR A 378 5.70 -12.57 -6.44
CA THR A 378 4.37 -12.82 -6.99
C THR A 378 3.74 -11.53 -7.51
N LEU A 379 3.86 -10.43 -6.76
CA LEU A 379 3.40 -9.11 -7.19
C LEU A 379 4.21 -8.62 -8.40
N ALA A 380 5.53 -8.78 -8.37
CA ALA A 380 6.39 -8.41 -9.49
C ALA A 380 6.04 -9.20 -10.76
N ASP A 381 5.88 -10.52 -10.68
CA ASP A 381 5.54 -11.36 -11.83
C ASP A 381 4.15 -11.00 -12.39
N SER A 382 3.16 -10.75 -11.51
CA SER A 382 1.83 -10.29 -11.93
C SER A 382 1.86 -8.92 -12.61
N ALA A 383 2.70 -8.00 -12.11
CA ALA A 383 2.90 -6.68 -12.70
C ALA A 383 3.51 -6.77 -14.09
N LEU A 384 4.56 -7.59 -14.23
CA LEU A 384 5.23 -7.83 -15.51
C LEU A 384 4.32 -8.57 -16.51
N GLY A 385 3.48 -9.50 -16.04
CA GLY A 385 2.51 -10.19 -16.87
C GLY A 385 1.49 -9.25 -17.53
N ARG A 386 1.04 -8.20 -16.81
CA ARG A 386 0.12 -7.19 -17.35
C ARG A 386 0.73 -6.37 -18.48
N LEU A 387 2.03 -6.08 -18.42
CA LEU A 387 2.74 -5.38 -19.50
C LEU A 387 2.74 -6.18 -20.80
N LEU A 388 2.96 -7.50 -20.70
CA LEU A 388 3.00 -8.38 -21.86
C LEU A 388 1.61 -8.49 -22.53
N GLN A 389 0.54 -8.56 -21.73
CA GLN A 389 -0.84 -8.61 -22.23
C GLN A 389 -1.27 -7.31 -22.94
N GLY A 390 -0.78 -6.15 -22.49
CA GLY A 390 -1.08 -4.85 -23.10
C GLY A 390 -0.36 -4.61 -24.44
N SER A 391 0.73 -5.32 -24.73
CA SER A 391 1.46 -5.19 -26.00
C SER A 391 0.87 -5.98 -27.18
N SER A 392 -0.06 -6.90 -26.90
CA SER A 392 -0.68 -7.78 -27.90
C SER A 392 -2.03 -7.29 -28.44
N SER A 393 -2.48 -6.11 -28.02
CA SER A 393 -3.68 -5.41 -28.50
C SER A 393 -3.28 -4.15 -29.25
#